data_AF-A0AAW6J5W0-F1
#
_entry.id   AF-A0AAW6J5W0-F1
#
_cell.length_a   1.000
_cell.length_b   1.000
_cell.length_c   1.000
_cell.angle_alpha   90.00
_cell.angle_beta   90.00
_cell.angle_gamma   90.00
#
_symmetry.space_group_name_H-M   'P 1'
#
loop_
_entity.id
_entity.type
_entity.pdbx_description
1 polymer ?
#
loop_
_entity_poly.entity_id
_entity_poly.type
_entity_poly.pdbx_seq_one_letter_code
_entity_poly.pdbx_strand_id
1 'polypeptide(L)'
;MTKKRYLTDSEKIKVQNIQKSSDGDLRCFISGEIIDLESDKIEYDHLIAYVNGGDTDLSNIRIFLKKFNREKGALNLKEYKEIYKLKRLYDTKNNQVKLQDILAFKNIHPESTHYTIKDLSITLKGHTTELIFNIFSDPKLEINYFYAQLPISWLKNDDKQGLQPRVIDFKRLIQLKNHLEIYPQLAPSIARLVNNEIKLFDGQHKLAAQILNNQKTLDVKVYISPDDQEKSKVVYEKLLKTNLEAHSKLAQVSFYTNTLFQKWNEMYNIQWEEYLEKLPNDNHSENNFFKYLVKEKSKTEVKNMFEATIIKNAHDQSILKKYTAETNKDSNLPLSQDLLRKTIFKHTLFLNPAIATIDSDHDHRDHEKENFQIFSKILAEESGLDKWSQNKKDTNIDAVKARRIWHKGSVLTWSPYLSAMINAIFKLFDKDSQDKKLYRNIMSESETTELRLFLNRLFNHPFWDQNDETIDKALTAATAVPALFEQHRLNFTYIQTGK
;
A
#
# COMPACT_ATOMS: atom_id res chain seq x y z
N MET A 1 8.65 -26.06 -17.96
CA MET A 1 9.62 -24.95 -17.84
C MET A 1 10.43 -24.86 -19.13
N THR A 2 10.08 -23.96 -20.05
CA THR A 2 10.74 -23.84 -21.35
C THR A 2 11.81 -22.74 -21.29
N LYS A 3 13.04 -23.07 -21.71
CA LYS A 3 14.22 -22.20 -21.67
C LYS A 3 13.97 -20.88 -22.40
N LYS A 4 14.46 -19.76 -21.85
CA LYS A 4 14.58 -18.46 -22.54
C LYS A 4 15.14 -18.70 -23.96
N ARG A 5 14.39 -18.36 -25.01
CA ARG A 5 14.87 -18.39 -26.40
C ARG A 5 15.92 -17.29 -26.56
N TYR A 6 17.19 -17.68 -26.67
CA TYR A 6 18.27 -16.75 -26.99
C TYR A 6 18.32 -16.52 -28.49
N LEU A 7 18.43 -15.26 -28.91
CA LEU A 7 18.54 -14.90 -30.32
C LEU A 7 19.92 -15.29 -30.86
N THR A 8 19.93 -15.89 -32.05
CA THR A 8 21.13 -16.09 -32.85
C THR A 8 21.67 -14.75 -33.38
N ASP A 9 22.93 -14.69 -33.77
CA ASP A 9 23.52 -13.45 -34.29
C ASP A 9 22.87 -13.01 -35.61
N SER A 10 22.42 -13.95 -36.44
CA SER A 10 21.64 -13.65 -37.65
C SER A 10 20.29 -12.99 -37.32
N GLU A 11 19.60 -13.48 -36.29
CA GLU A 11 18.35 -12.89 -35.82
C GLU A 11 18.55 -11.49 -35.23
N LYS A 12 19.64 -11.26 -34.49
CA LYS A 12 19.98 -9.93 -33.97
C LYS A 12 20.18 -8.92 -35.10
N ILE A 13 20.91 -9.28 -36.16
CA ILE A 13 21.10 -8.43 -37.34
C ILE A 13 19.76 -8.10 -38.02
N LYS A 14 18.85 -9.09 -38.11
CA LYS A 14 17.50 -8.85 -38.65
C LYS A 14 16.72 -7.84 -37.81
N VAL A 15 16.73 -7.98 -36.48
CA VAL A 15 16.07 -7.02 -35.58
C VAL A 15 16.69 -5.62 -35.70
N GLN A 16 18.01 -5.51 -35.84
CA GLN A 16 18.68 -4.23 -36.09
C GLN A 16 18.17 -3.58 -37.38
N ASN A 17 18.11 -4.33 -38.48
CA ASN A 17 17.61 -3.83 -39.76
C ASN A 17 16.13 -3.42 -39.69
N ILE A 18 15.31 -4.16 -38.96
CA ILE A 18 13.89 -3.83 -38.73
C ILE A 18 13.74 -2.50 -37.96
N GLN A 19 14.68 -2.17 -37.08
CA GLN A 19 14.60 -1.01 -36.19
C GLN A 19 15.39 0.21 -36.68
N LYS A 20 16.09 0.11 -37.80
CA LYS A 20 16.70 1.28 -38.44
C LYS A 20 15.60 2.22 -38.94
N SER A 21 15.81 3.51 -38.72
CA SER A 21 14.92 4.57 -39.22
C SER A 21 15.12 4.75 -40.73
N SER A 22 14.25 5.54 -41.37
CA SER A 22 14.40 5.94 -42.78
C SER A 22 15.78 6.50 -43.11
N ASP A 23 16.40 7.15 -42.13
CA ASP A 23 17.66 7.87 -42.26
C ASP A 23 18.89 6.94 -42.03
N GLY A 24 18.65 5.64 -41.84
CA GLY A 24 19.69 4.62 -41.64
C GLY A 24 20.13 4.41 -40.19
N ASP A 25 19.79 5.34 -39.29
CA ASP A 25 20.15 5.27 -37.87
C ASP A 25 19.40 4.18 -37.11
N LEU A 26 20.13 3.43 -36.29
CA LEU A 26 19.55 2.55 -35.28
C LEU A 26 19.15 3.39 -34.06
N ARG A 27 17.90 3.30 -33.63
CA ARG A 27 17.40 4.09 -32.48
C ARG A 27 16.90 3.19 -31.37
N CYS A 28 17.12 3.59 -30.12
CA CYS A 28 16.59 2.91 -28.94
C CYS A 28 15.07 2.91 -28.97
N PHE A 29 14.44 1.73 -28.82
CA PHE A 29 12.99 1.64 -28.89
C PHE A 29 12.28 2.45 -27.80
N ILE A 30 12.87 2.54 -26.60
CA ILE A 30 12.30 3.23 -25.44
C ILE A 30 12.46 4.76 -25.57
N SER A 31 13.69 5.25 -25.75
CA SER A 31 14.02 6.69 -25.69
C SER A 31 14.04 7.39 -27.06
N GLY A 32 14.25 6.66 -28.16
CA GLY A 32 14.47 7.23 -29.49
C GLY A 32 15.89 7.78 -29.73
N GLU A 33 16.77 7.70 -28.73
CA GLU A 33 18.19 8.03 -28.85
C GLU A 33 18.86 7.15 -29.92
N ILE A 34 19.79 7.73 -30.69
CA ILE A 34 20.61 6.97 -31.63
C ILE A 34 21.48 6.00 -30.83
N ILE A 35 21.56 4.76 -31.29
CA ILE A 35 22.41 3.71 -30.73
C ILE A 35 23.66 3.63 -31.59
N ASP A 36 24.80 3.83 -30.96
CA ASP A 36 26.09 3.48 -31.54
C ASP A 36 26.50 2.09 -31.04
N LEU A 37 26.54 1.10 -31.94
CA LEU A 37 26.84 -0.28 -31.57
C LEU A 37 28.27 -0.48 -31.05
N GLU A 38 29.19 0.47 -31.29
CA GLU A 38 30.57 0.40 -30.81
C GLU A 38 30.70 0.88 -29.36
N SER A 39 29.92 1.91 -28.97
CA SER A 39 30.02 2.54 -27.65
C SER A 39 28.87 2.18 -26.70
N ASP A 40 27.67 1.90 -27.22
CA ASP A 40 26.49 1.63 -26.42
C ASP A 40 26.31 0.15 -26.09
N LYS A 41 25.92 -0.10 -24.83
CA LYS A 41 25.46 -1.43 -24.41
C LYS A 41 23.96 -1.54 -24.68
N ILE A 42 23.57 -2.57 -25.43
CA ILE A 42 22.19 -2.85 -25.81
C ILE A 42 21.65 -4.16 -25.21
N GLU A 43 20.33 -4.27 -25.17
CA GLU A 43 19.60 -5.50 -24.81
C GLU A 43 18.45 -5.71 -25.82
N TYR A 44 17.98 -6.96 -25.92
CA TYR A 44 16.86 -7.38 -26.77
C TYR A 44 15.74 -7.91 -25.88
N ASP A 45 14.51 -7.48 -26.12
CA ASP A 45 13.35 -8.00 -25.40
C ASP A 45 12.08 -7.91 -26.25
N HIS A 46 11.02 -8.58 -25.81
CA HIS A 46 9.74 -8.64 -26.50
C HIS A 46 8.93 -7.36 -26.28
N LEU A 47 8.15 -6.93 -27.28
CA LEU A 47 7.19 -5.83 -27.18
C LEU A 47 6.05 -6.21 -26.24
N ILE A 48 5.51 -7.42 -26.43
CA ILE A 48 4.55 -8.08 -25.56
C ILE A 48 5.20 -9.37 -25.06
N ALA A 49 5.21 -9.58 -23.75
CA ALA A 49 5.81 -10.78 -23.18
C ALA A 49 5.08 -12.04 -23.65
N TYR A 50 5.80 -13.14 -23.88
CA TYR A 50 5.21 -14.41 -24.29
C TYR A 50 4.16 -14.94 -23.29
N VAL A 51 4.43 -14.75 -21.99
CA VAL A 51 3.49 -15.10 -20.91
C VAL A 51 2.16 -14.32 -20.99
N ASN A 52 2.15 -13.18 -21.68
CA ASN A 52 0.98 -12.36 -21.93
C ASN A 52 0.44 -12.53 -23.37
N GLY A 53 0.74 -13.66 -24.02
CA GLY A 53 0.27 -14.01 -25.37
C GLY A 53 1.04 -13.35 -26.52
N GLY A 54 2.24 -12.79 -26.27
CA GLY A 54 3.09 -12.24 -27.33
C GLY A 54 3.84 -13.31 -28.11
N ASP A 55 3.90 -13.23 -29.43
CA ASP A 55 4.64 -14.19 -30.25
C ASP A 55 6.16 -14.14 -29.99
N THR A 56 6.87 -15.26 -30.17
CA THR A 56 8.35 -15.26 -30.06
C THR A 56 9.06 -14.88 -31.35
N ASP A 57 8.30 -14.37 -32.32
CA ASP A 57 8.80 -13.96 -33.62
C ASP A 57 9.63 -12.69 -33.53
N LEU A 58 10.56 -12.52 -34.48
CA LEU A 58 11.45 -11.36 -34.55
C LEU A 58 10.68 -10.04 -34.67
N SER A 59 9.47 -10.06 -35.22
CA SER A 59 8.56 -8.92 -35.31
C SER A 59 8.15 -8.39 -33.92
N ASN A 60 8.14 -9.24 -32.90
CA ASN A 60 7.82 -8.90 -31.52
C ASN A 60 9.07 -8.49 -30.71
N ILE A 61 10.27 -8.44 -31.29
CA ILE A 61 11.50 -8.13 -30.55
C ILE A 61 12.03 -6.75 -30.92
N ARG A 62 12.51 -5.99 -29.93
CA ARG A 62 13.13 -4.67 -30.15
C ARG A 62 14.42 -4.51 -29.35
N ILE A 63 15.26 -3.59 -29.83
CA ILE A 63 16.55 -3.22 -29.25
C ILE A 63 16.37 -1.97 -28.39
N PHE A 64 17.03 -1.94 -27.23
CA PHE A 64 17.05 -0.77 -26.37
C PHE A 64 18.36 -0.66 -25.59
N LEU A 65 18.68 0.54 -25.12
CA LEU A 65 19.87 0.80 -24.31
C LEU A 65 19.77 0.07 -22.97
N LYS A 66 20.84 -0.61 -22.57
CA LYS A 66 20.93 -1.43 -21.36
C LYS A 66 20.60 -0.67 -20.07
N LYS A 67 20.86 0.65 -20.04
CA LYS A 67 20.52 1.53 -18.90
C LYS A 67 19.04 1.43 -18.48
N PHE A 68 18.14 1.18 -19.44
CA PHE A 68 16.71 1.05 -19.17
C PHE A 68 16.28 -0.33 -18.66
N ASN A 69 17.13 -1.36 -18.75
CA ASN A 69 16.75 -2.72 -18.36
C ASN A 69 16.44 -2.82 -16.86
N ARG A 70 17.23 -2.13 -16.02
CA ARG A 70 17.02 -2.10 -14.56
C ARG A 70 15.74 -1.37 -14.18
N GLU A 71 15.42 -0.27 -14.86
CA GLU A 71 14.20 0.52 -14.60
C GLU A 71 12.93 -0.17 -15.11
N LYS A 72 13.01 -0.84 -16.27
CA LYS A 72 11.91 -1.62 -16.85
C LYS A 72 11.44 -2.75 -15.93
N GLY A 73 12.37 -3.44 -15.28
CA GLY A 73 12.06 -4.58 -14.42
C GLY A 73 11.29 -5.66 -15.20
N ALA A 74 10.13 -6.05 -14.68
CA ALA A 74 9.27 -7.09 -15.27
C ALA A 74 8.31 -6.59 -16.36
N LEU A 75 8.21 -5.26 -16.58
CA LEU A 75 7.31 -4.70 -17.59
C LEU A 75 7.77 -5.08 -18.99
N ASN A 76 6.82 -5.21 -19.93
CA ASN A 76 7.18 -5.37 -21.34
C ASN A 76 7.65 -4.03 -21.96
N LEU A 77 8.29 -4.09 -23.14
CA LEU A 77 8.87 -2.89 -23.74
C LEU A 77 7.82 -1.84 -24.13
N LYS A 78 6.61 -2.25 -24.51
CA LYS A 78 5.56 -1.32 -24.94
C LYS A 78 5.04 -0.50 -23.76
N GLU A 79 4.71 -1.15 -22.66
CA GLU A 79 4.27 -0.51 -21.41
C GLU A 79 5.35 0.41 -20.85
N TYR A 80 6.60 -0.08 -20.77
CA TYR A 80 7.67 0.72 -20.20
C TYR A 80 8.00 1.94 -21.07
N LYS A 81 7.94 1.83 -22.40
CA LYS A 81 8.09 2.98 -23.30
C LYS A 81 7.05 4.05 -23.04
N GLU A 82 5.79 3.65 -22.80
CA GLU A 82 4.73 4.60 -22.46
C GLU A 82 4.97 5.29 -21.12
N ILE A 83 5.35 4.52 -20.08
CA ILE A 83 5.72 5.07 -18.77
C ILE A 83 6.93 6.00 -18.87
N TYR A 84 7.93 5.67 -19.69
CA TYR A 84 9.09 6.51 -19.94
C TYR A 84 8.70 7.84 -20.60
N LYS A 85 7.85 7.80 -21.65
CA LYS A 85 7.32 9.01 -22.27
C LYS A 85 6.51 9.87 -21.29
N LEU A 86 5.72 9.23 -20.44
CA LEU A 86 4.98 9.91 -19.38
C LEU A 86 5.94 10.55 -18.37
N LYS A 87 6.98 9.86 -17.93
CA LYS A 87 8.02 10.42 -17.05
C LYS A 87 8.68 11.66 -17.68
N ARG A 88 9.00 11.61 -18.97
CA ARG A 88 9.52 12.77 -19.72
C ARG A 88 8.54 13.95 -19.73
N LEU A 89 7.23 13.71 -19.88
CA LEU A 89 6.22 14.76 -19.77
C LEU A 89 6.27 15.43 -18.38
N TYR A 90 6.39 14.64 -17.32
CA TYR A 90 6.54 15.15 -15.95
C TYR A 90 7.81 15.98 -15.77
N ASP A 91 8.94 15.51 -16.29
CA ASP A 91 10.21 16.23 -16.24
C ASP A 91 10.11 17.58 -16.97
N THR A 92 9.57 17.59 -18.20
CA THR A 92 9.39 18.82 -19.00
C THR A 92 8.45 19.82 -18.36
N LYS A 93 7.44 19.35 -17.63
CA LYS A 93 6.47 20.20 -16.91
C LYS A 93 6.87 20.49 -15.47
N ASN A 94 8.09 20.13 -15.04
CA ASN A 94 8.56 20.26 -13.66
C ASN A 94 7.55 19.71 -12.63
N ASN A 95 7.01 18.53 -12.89
CA ASN A 95 5.96 17.85 -12.12
C ASN A 95 4.61 18.60 -12.01
N GLN A 96 4.38 19.65 -12.80
CA GLN A 96 3.12 20.40 -12.85
C GLN A 96 2.14 19.83 -13.89
N VAL A 97 2.05 18.51 -13.98
CA VAL A 97 1.17 17.81 -14.93
C VAL A 97 -0.27 17.86 -14.45
N LYS A 98 -1.19 18.28 -15.33
CA LYS A 98 -2.64 18.32 -15.11
C LYS A 98 -3.36 17.36 -16.06
N LEU A 99 -4.67 17.17 -15.86
CA LEU A 99 -5.50 16.30 -16.68
C LEU A 99 -5.42 16.60 -18.18
N GLN A 100 -5.37 17.89 -18.55
CA GLN A 100 -5.25 18.32 -19.96
C GLN A 100 -3.96 17.82 -20.62
N ASP A 101 -2.86 17.71 -19.88
CA ASP A 101 -1.60 17.21 -20.41
C ASP A 101 -1.68 15.70 -20.66
N ILE A 102 -2.44 14.97 -19.84
CA ILE A 102 -2.69 13.52 -20.01
C ILE A 102 -3.63 13.26 -21.20
N LEU A 103 -4.65 14.09 -21.40
CA LEU A 103 -5.51 14.03 -22.58
C LEU A 103 -4.68 14.26 -23.87
N ALA A 104 -3.86 15.32 -23.87
CA ALA A 104 -2.96 15.61 -24.99
C ALA A 104 -1.93 14.48 -25.22
N PHE A 105 -1.41 13.89 -24.14
CA PHE A 105 -0.50 12.74 -24.22
C PHE A 105 -1.09 11.53 -24.95
N LYS A 106 -2.41 11.31 -24.82
CA LYS A 106 -3.14 10.26 -25.55
C LYS A 106 -3.81 10.74 -26.84
N ASN A 107 -3.51 11.96 -27.30
CA ASN A 107 -4.14 12.59 -28.48
C ASN A 107 -5.67 12.64 -28.38
N ILE A 108 -6.21 12.84 -27.17
CA ILE A 108 -7.63 13.03 -26.95
C ILE A 108 -7.92 14.53 -26.98
N HIS A 109 -8.70 14.95 -27.97
CA HIS A 109 -9.12 16.33 -28.11
C HIS A 109 -10.52 16.52 -27.50
N PRO A 110 -10.71 17.54 -26.65
CA PRO A 110 -12.03 17.85 -26.12
C PRO A 110 -13.02 18.19 -27.23
N GLU A 111 -14.18 17.54 -27.21
CA GLU A 111 -15.29 17.80 -28.12
C GLU A 111 -16.26 18.83 -27.52
N SER A 112 -16.99 19.52 -28.38
CA SER A 112 -18.09 20.36 -27.93
C SER A 112 -19.34 19.51 -27.73
N THR A 113 -19.99 19.72 -26.59
CA THR A 113 -21.26 19.08 -26.26
C THR A 113 -22.36 20.12 -26.24
N HIS A 114 -23.58 19.74 -26.60
CA HIS A 114 -24.79 20.52 -26.36
C HIS A 114 -25.74 19.72 -25.49
N TYR A 115 -26.54 20.40 -24.69
CA TYR A 115 -27.54 19.74 -23.87
C TYR A 115 -28.93 20.31 -24.08
N THR A 116 -29.94 19.48 -23.84
CA THR A 116 -31.33 19.90 -23.80
C THR A 116 -31.99 19.21 -22.62
N ILE A 117 -32.71 19.98 -21.79
CA ILE A 117 -33.46 19.45 -20.66
C ILE A 117 -34.93 19.45 -21.04
N LYS A 118 -35.59 18.31 -20.89
CA LYS A 118 -37.05 18.16 -21.03
C LYS A 118 -37.57 17.34 -19.85
N ASP A 119 -38.51 17.90 -19.12
CA ASP A 119 -39.08 17.31 -17.91
C ASP A 119 -37.98 16.90 -16.91
N LEU A 120 -37.87 15.60 -16.62
CA LEU A 120 -36.86 15.00 -15.75
C LEU A 120 -35.76 14.28 -16.53
N SER A 121 -35.53 14.67 -17.78
CA SER A 121 -34.51 14.09 -18.65
C SER A 121 -33.57 15.14 -19.22
N ILE A 122 -32.29 14.76 -19.34
CA ILE A 122 -31.27 15.54 -20.03
C ILE A 122 -30.75 14.75 -21.22
N THR A 123 -30.78 15.38 -22.38
CA THR A 123 -30.17 14.87 -23.61
C THR A 123 -28.84 15.59 -23.83
N LEU A 124 -27.75 14.85 -23.97
CA LEU A 124 -26.43 15.34 -24.33
C LEU A 124 -26.10 14.94 -25.78
N LYS A 125 -25.71 15.91 -26.60
CA LYS A 125 -25.33 15.73 -28.01
C LYS A 125 -23.88 16.12 -28.22
N GLY A 126 -23.06 15.17 -28.65
CA GLY A 126 -21.75 15.43 -29.25
C GLY A 126 -21.84 15.51 -30.76
N HIS A 127 -20.72 15.35 -31.46
CA HIS A 127 -20.68 15.41 -32.92
C HIS A 127 -21.42 14.26 -33.62
N THR A 128 -21.29 13.05 -33.07
CA THR A 128 -21.82 11.81 -33.68
C THR A 128 -22.72 11.01 -32.74
N THR A 129 -22.84 11.42 -31.48
CA THR A 129 -23.48 10.64 -30.43
C THR A 129 -24.47 11.49 -29.65
N GLU A 130 -25.64 10.91 -29.39
CA GLU A 130 -26.69 11.48 -28.55
C GLU A 130 -26.97 10.51 -27.39
N LEU A 131 -26.95 11.01 -26.15
CA LEU A 131 -27.16 10.24 -24.93
C LEU A 131 -28.24 10.90 -24.07
N ILE A 132 -29.11 10.10 -23.46
CA ILE A 132 -30.23 10.59 -22.64
C ILE A 132 -30.11 10.01 -21.24
N PHE A 133 -30.26 10.87 -20.23
CA PHE A 133 -30.15 10.50 -18.82
C PHE A 133 -31.29 11.07 -17.99
N ASN A 134 -31.61 10.39 -16.89
CA ASN A 134 -32.57 10.87 -15.91
C ASN A 134 -31.93 11.91 -14.99
N ILE A 135 -32.68 12.96 -14.70
CA ILE A 135 -32.31 14.03 -13.78
C ILE A 135 -32.87 13.71 -12.38
N PHE A 136 -32.03 13.93 -11.38
CA PHE A 136 -32.34 13.84 -9.97
C PHE A 136 -32.13 15.20 -9.30
N SER A 137 -32.71 15.40 -8.12
CA SER A 137 -32.57 16.64 -7.34
C SER A 137 -31.83 16.37 -6.03
N ASP A 138 -30.87 17.24 -5.69
CA ASP A 138 -30.21 17.26 -4.39
C ASP A 138 -30.90 18.31 -3.50
N PRO A 139 -31.62 17.90 -2.44
CA PRO A 139 -32.37 18.83 -1.60
C PRO A 139 -31.48 19.70 -0.71
N LYS A 140 -30.22 19.32 -0.47
CA LYS A 140 -29.30 20.09 0.39
C LYS A 140 -28.61 21.19 -0.39
N LEU A 141 -28.23 20.89 -1.62
CA LEU A 141 -27.60 21.85 -2.52
C LEU A 141 -28.64 22.64 -3.33
N GLU A 142 -29.89 22.17 -3.38
CA GLU A 142 -31.00 22.72 -4.18
C GLU A 142 -30.65 22.77 -5.67
N ILE A 143 -30.04 21.68 -6.16
CA ILE A 143 -29.52 21.57 -7.52
C ILE A 143 -29.87 20.23 -8.16
N ASN A 144 -30.07 20.25 -9.47
CA ASN A 144 -30.28 19.05 -10.27
C ASN A 144 -28.95 18.38 -10.64
N TYR A 145 -28.95 17.06 -10.74
CA TYR A 145 -27.79 16.29 -11.17
C TYR A 145 -28.22 15.02 -11.92
N PHE A 146 -27.28 14.39 -12.62
CA PHE A 146 -27.49 13.08 -13.25
C PHE A 146 -26.26 12.19 -13.12
N TYR A 147 -26.45 10.89 -13.26
CA TYR A 147 -25.38 9.90 -13.40
C TYR A 147 -25.29 9.49 -14.86
N ALA A 148 -24.07 9.44 -15.40
CA ALA A 148 -23.84 9.10 -16.79
C ALA A 148 -22.51 8.37 -16.98
N GLN A 149 -22.48 7.49 -17.97
CA GLN A 149 -21.24 7.03 -18.58
C GLN A 149 -20.98 7.90 -19.82
N LEU A 150 -19.98 8.77 -19.76
CA LEU A 150 -19.72 9.79 -20.78
C LEU A 150 -18.45 9.48 -21.57
N PRO A 151 -18.38 9.79 -22.88
CA PRO A 151 -17.13 9.80 -23.62
C PRO A 151 -16.10 10.71 -22.95
N ILE A 152 -14.87 10.24 -22.81
CA ILE A 152 -13.80 11.04 -22.18
C ILE A 152 -13.55 12.35 -22.94
N SER A 153 -13.75 12.35 -24.26
CA SER A 153 -13.62 13.56 -25.09
C SER A 153 -14.62 14.66 -24.70
N TRP A 154 -15.72 14.35 -24.01
CA TRP A 154 -16.70 15.35 -23.56
C TRP A 154 -16.31 16.02 -22.25
N LEU A 155 -15.28 15.52 -21.56
CA LEU A 155 -14.87 15.99 -20.24
C LEU A 155 -13.76 17.02 -20.35
N LYS A 156 -13.91 18.13 -19.62
CA LYS A 156 -12.91 19.19 -19.47
C LYS A 156 -12.44 19.29 -18.03
N ASN A 157 -11.21 19.76 -17.82
CA ASN A 157 -10.67 20.01 -16.49
C ASN A 157 -11.19 21.35 -15.93
N ASP A 158 -11.56 21.41 -14.66
CA ASP A 158 -12.02 22.64 -14.01
C ASP A 158 -10.85 23.42 -13.37
N ASP A 159 -9.95 23.99 -14.20
CA ASP A 159 -8.60 24.41 -13.77
C ASP A 159 -8.35 25.92 -13.55
N LYS A 160 -8.78 26.81 -14.45
CA LYS A 160 -8.38 28.25 -14.45
C LYS A 160 -9.22 29.14 -13.54
N GLN A 161 -10.42 28.70 -13.16
CA GLN A 161 -11.35 29.40 -12.26
C GLN A 161 -12.13 28.40 -11.38
N GLY A 162 -11.64 27.16 -11.28
CA GLY A 162 -12.46 26.00 -10.95
C GLY A 162 -12.16 25.33 -9.62
N LEU A 163 -13.00 24.35 -9.31
CA LEU A 163 -12.98 23.55 -8.07
C LEU A 163 -11.73 22.64 -7.95
N GLN A 164 -10.88 22.52 -8.99
CA GLN A 164 -9.81 21.53 -9.06
C GLN A 164 -8.44 22.11 -9.47
N PRO A 165 -7.66 22.65 -8.51
CA PRO A 165 -6.36 23.26 -8.80
C PRO A 165 -5.17 22.27 -8.76
N ARG A 166 -5.39 20.99 -8.47
CA ARG A 166 -4.30 20.06 -8.07
C ARG A 166 -3.56 19.44 -9.26
N VAL A 167 -2.25 19.34 -9.15
CA VAL A 167 -1.41 18.52 -10.05
C VAL A 167 -1.67 17.03 -9.84
N ILE A 168 -1.42 16.23 -10.87
CA ILE A 168 -1.54 14.79 -10.82
C ILE A 168 -0.19 14.20 -10.40
N ASP A 169 -0.07 13.69 -9.17
CA ASP A 169 1.13 12.94 -8.74
C ASP A 169 1.40 11.70 -9.61
N PHE A 170 2.64 11.56 -10.09
CA PHE A 170 3.07 10.48 -10.99
C PHE A 170 2.98 9.10 -10.31
N LYS A 171 3.50 8.95 -9.08
CA LYS A 171 3.54 7.64 -8.41
C LYS A 171 2.13 7.12 -8.16
N ARG A 172 1.24 7.99 -7.67
CA ARG A 172 -0.17 7.68 -7.46
C ARG A 172 -0.89 7.36 -8.76
N LEU A 173 -0.61 8.09 -9.84
CA LEU A 173 -1.19 7.83 -11.16
C LEU A 173 -0.83 6.43 -11.66
N ILE A 174 0.44 6.04 -11.58
CA ILE A 174 0.88 4.70 -12.00
C ILE A 174 0.27 3.59 -11.14
N GLN A 175 0.22 3.76 -9.82
CA GLN A 175 -0.46 2.82 -8.92
C GLN A 175 -1.93 2.64 -9.29
N LEU A 176 -2.62 3.75 -9.56
CA LEU A 176 -4.04 3.73 -9.89
C LEU A 176 -4.31 3.18 -11.29
N LYS A 177 -3.45 3.47 -12.28
CA LYS A 177 -3.47 2.84 -13.61
C LYS A 177 -3.44 1.33 -13.48
N ASN A 178 -2.43 0.80 -12.79
CA ASN A 178 -2.25 -0.64 -12.66
C ASN A 178 -3.41 -1.30 -11.89
N HIS A 179 -3.98 -0.62 -10.90
CA HIS A 179 -5.15 -1.12 -10.18
C HIS A 179 -6.40 -1.15 -11.07
N LEU A 180 -6.69 -0.06 -11.79
CA LEU A 180 -7.87 0.08 -12.65
C LEU A 180 -7.76 -0.69 -13.98
N GLU A 181 -6.61 -1.31 -14.25
CA GLU A 181 -6.42 -2.21 -15.38
C GLU A 181 -7.12 -3.55 -15.15
N ILE A 182 -7.25 -3.96 -13.88
CA ILE A 182 -7.80 -5.25 -13.47
C ILE A 182 -9.13 -5.08 -12.71
N TYR A 183 -9.25 -4.01 -11.92
CA TYR A 183 -10.38 -3.80 -11.02
C TYR A 183 -11.25 -2.61 -11.42
N PRO A 184 -12.57 -2.67 -11.21
CA PRO A 184 -13.46 -1.56 -11.55
C PRO A 184 -13.27 -0.36 -10.62
N GLN A 185 -13.62 0.82 -11.14
CA GLN A 185 -13.68 2.04 -10.34
C GLN A 185 -14.93 2.02 -9.45
N LEU A 186 -14.75 2.00 -8.12
CA LEU A 186 -15.87 1.89 -7.17
C LEU A 186 -16.76 3.14 -7.08
N ALA A 187 -16.18 4.33 -7.22
CA ALA A 187 -16.91 5.59 -7.06
C ALA A 187 -16.73 6.46 -8.29
N PRO A 188 -17.84 6.99 -8.88
CA PRO A 188 -17.79 7.80 -10.09
C PRO A 188 -17.00 9.09 -9.86
N SER A 189 -16.49 9.65 -10.95
CA SER A 189 -15.92 11.00 -10.90
C SER A 189 -17.03 12.04 -10.77
N ILE A 190 -16.69 13.25 -10.33
CA ILE A 190 -17.70 14.31 -10.11
C ILE A 190 -17.38 15.50 -11.02
N ALA A 191 -18.41 15.97 -11.71
CA ALA A 191 -18.34 17.09 -12.62
C ALA A 191 -19.51 18.05 -12.43
N ARG A 192 -19.41 19.21 -13.08
CA ARG A 192 -20.50 20.17 -13.24
C ARG A 192 -20.70 20.50 -14.71
N LEU A 193 -21.95 20.62 -15.14
CA LEU A 193 -22.33 21.11 -16.46
C LEU A 193 -22.52 22.62 -16.37
N VAL A 194 -21.67 23.38 -17.06
CA VAL A 194 -21.69 24.85 -17.10
C VAL A 194 -21.42 25.32 -18.53
N ASN A 195 -22.27 26.19 -19.07
CA ASN A 195 -22.12 26.75 -20.43
C ASN A 195 -21.88 25.66 -21.51
N ASN A 196 -22.67 24.59 -21.48
CA ASN A 196 -22.54 23.41 -22.35
C ASN A 196 -21.24 22.59 -22.17
N GLU A 197 -20.41 22.91 -21.18
CA GLU A 197 -19.17 22.19 -20.88
C GLU A 197 -19.33 21.33 -19.62
N ILE A 198 -18.90 20.07 -19.71
CA ILE A 198 -18.85 19.17 -18.55
C ILE A 198 -17.45 19.28 -17.93
N LYS A 199 -17.36 20.02 -16.81
CA LYS A 199 -16.11 20.30 -16.10
C LYS A 199 -15.94 19.38 -14.91
N LEU A 200 -14.97 18.48 -14.98
CA LEU A 200 -14.61 17.56 -13.91
C LEU A 200 -13.85 18.31 -12.82
N PHE A 201 -14.23 18.07 -11.56
CA PHE A 201 -13.56 18.69 -10.42
C PHE A 201 -13.16 17.72 -9.29
N ASP A 202 -13.69 16.50 -9.28
CA ASP A 202 -13.21 15.43 -8.40
C ASP A 202 -12.99 14.14 -9.20
N GLY A 203 -11.95 13.40 -8.85
CA GLY A 203 -11.57 12.15 -9.52
C GLY A 203 -10.52 12.29 -10.63
N GLN A 204 -9.73 13.36 -10.71
CA GLN A 204 -8.75 13.55 -11.80
C GLN A 204 -7.72 12.43 -11.93
N HIS A 205 -7.19 11.90 -10.81
CA HIS A 205 -6.24 10.79 -10.84
C HIS A 205 -6.89 9.54 -11.43
N LYS A 206 -8.16 9.29 -11.10
CA LYS A 206 -8.93 8.15 -11.61
C LYS A 206 -9.15 8.28 -13.11
N LEU A 207 -9.61 9.44 -13.57
CA LEU A 207 -9.80 9.69 -15.00
C LEU A 207 -8.46 9.57 -15.75
N ALA A 208 -7.38 10.18 -15.25
CA ALA A 208 -6.07 10.07 -15.88
C ALA A 208 -5.58 8.62 -15.96
N ALA A 209 -5.80 7.81 -14.93
CA ALA A 209 -5.50 6.38 -14.95
C ALA A 209 -6.34 5.62 -16.00
N GLN A 210 -7.64 5.91 -16.11
CA GLN A 210 -8.51 5.30 -17.12
C GLN A 210 -8.10 5.70 -18.55
N ILE A 211 -7.69 6.95 -18.76
CA ILE A 211 -7.11 7.44 -20.03
C ILE A 211 -5.84 6.65 -20.38
N LEU A 212 -4.96 6.42 -19.40
CA LEU A 212 -3.75 5.62 -19.61
C LEU A 212 -4.06 4.16 -19.98
N ASN A 213 -5.14 3.60 -19.42
CA ASN A 213 -5.66 2.27 -19.76
C ASN A 213 -6.49 2.25 -21.06
N ASN A 214 -6.51 3.35 -21.83
CA ASN A 214 -7.23 3.49 -23.10
C ASN A 214 -8.76 3.28 -22.99
N GLN A 215 -9.36 3.54 -21.83
CA GLN A 215 -10.81 3.59 -21.72
C GLN A 215 -11.36 4.74 -22.57
N LYS A 216 -12.53 4.53 -23.17
CA LYS A 216 -13.21 5.53 -24.01
C LYS A 216 -14.28 6.31 -23.26
N THR A 217 -14.86 5.70 -22.24
CA THR A 217 -15.94 6.26 -21.44
C THR A 217 -15.58 6.25 -19.96
N LEU A 218 -16.26 7.09 -19.17
CA LEU A 218 -16.07 7.20 -17.73
C LEU A 218 -17.42 7.39 -17.03
N ASP A 219 -17.59 6.74 -15.88
CA ASP A 219 -18.74 6.96 -14.99
C ASP A 219 -18.58 8.26 -14.19
N VAL A 220 -19.56 9.16 -14.34
CA VAL A 220 -19.54 10.52 -13.80
C VAL A 220 -20.89 10.88 -13.17
N LYS A 221 -20.85 11.53 -12.01
CA LYS A 221 -21.96 12.29 -11.43
C LYS A 221 -21.81 13.76 -11.85
N VAL A 222 -22.82 14.32 -12.52
CA VAL A 222 -22.76 15.68 -13.08
C VAL A 222 -23.81 16.56 -12.42
N TYR A 223 -23.40 17.63 -11.74
CA TYR A 223 -24.29 18.69 -11.24
C TYR A 223 -24.62 19.68 -12.36
N ILE A 224 -25.89 20.04 -12.52
CA ILE A 224 -26.37 20.94 -13.57
C ILE A 224 -26.38 22.37 -13.02
N SER A 225 -25.43 23.21 -13.46
CA SER A 225 -25.43 24.63 -13.06
C SER A 225 -26.64 25.36 -13.66
N PRO A 226 -27.35 26.19 -12.88
CA PRO A 226 -28.41 27.04 -13.41
C PRO A 226 -27.88 28.05 -14.43
N ASP A 227 -28.73 28.45 -15.37
CA ASP A 227 -28.41 29.50 -16.35
C ASP A 227 -28.34 30.91 -15.70
N ASP A 228 -29.04 31.09 -14.57
CA ASP A 228 -28.99 32.31 -13.76
C ASP A 228 -27.60 32.48 -13.11
N GLN A 229 -26.94 33.60 -13.40
CA GLN A 229 -25.55 33.86 -12.96
C GLN A 229 -25.39 33.90 -11.45
N GLU A 230 -26.33 34.52 -10.72
CA GLU A 230 -26.27 34.62 -9.25
C GLU A 230 -26.48 33.25 -8.61
N LYS A 231 -27.49 32.50 -9.06
CA LYS A 231 -27.74 31.13 -8.58
C LYS A 231 -26.57 30.20 -8.92
N SER A 232 -25.99 30.34 -10.12
CA SER A 232 -24.82 29.57 -10.55
C SER A 232 -23.60 29.82 -9.67
N LYS A 233 -23.38 31.09 -9.27
CA LYS A 233 -22.31 31.46 -8.33
C LYS A 233 -22.54 30.88 -6.93
N VAL A 234 -23.75 30.97 -6.39
CA VAL A 234 -24.09 30.38 -5.08
C VAL A 234 -23.88 28.86 -5.08
N VAL A 235 -24.33 28.18 -6.14
CA VAL A 235 -24.09 26.75 -6.34
C VAL A 235 -22.60 26.44 -6.37
N TYR A 236 -21.82 27.21 -7.13
CA TYR A 236 -20.38 27.04 -7.24
C TYR A 236 -19.70 27.15 -5.87
N GLU A 237 -20.05 28.16 -5.07
CA GLU A 237 -19.52 28.34 -3.71
C GLU A 237 -19.88 27.17 -2.79
N LYS A 238 -21.13 26.68 -2.84
CA LYS A 238 -21.57 25.50 -2.09
C LYS A 238 -20.77 24.25 -2.49
N LEU A 239 -20.56 24.03 -3.79
CA LEU A 239 -19.76 22.91 -4.30
C LEU A 239 -18.28 23.03 -3.89
N LEU A 240 -17.72 24.25 -3.91
CA LEU A 240 -16.34 24.52 -3.46
C LEU A 240 -16.15 24.18 -1.99
N LYS A 241 -17.03 24.67 -1.13
CA LYS A 241 -16.99 24.36 0.30
C LYS A 241 -17.12 22.86 0.55
N THR A 242 -18.08 22.21 -0.11
CA THR A 242 -18.31 20.77 0.01
C THR A 242 -17.08 19.97 -0.41
N ASN A 243 -16.47 20.32 -1.54
CA ASN A 243 -15.26 19.65 -2.04
C ASN A 243 -14.05 19.85 -1.10
N LEU A 244 -13.88 21.07 -0.57
CA LEU A 244 -12.78 21.38 0.37
C LEU A 244 -12.91 20.60 1.68
N GLU A 245 -14.12 20.50 2.24
CA GLU A 245 -14.38 19.73 3.47
C GLU A 245 -14.24 18.21 3.22
N ALA A 246 -14.74 17.71 2.08
CA ALA A 246 -14.64 16.30 1.68
C ALA A 246 -13.19 15.81 1.55
N HIS A 247 -12.28 16.66 1.07
CA HIS A 247 -10.86 16.32 0.95
C HIS A 247 -10.00 16.67 2.17
N SER A 248 -10.60 17.22 3.23
CA SER A 248 -9.89 17.57 4.47
C SER A 248 -10.46 16.78 5.65
N LYS A 249 -11.40 17.36 6.40
CA LYS A 249 -11.94 16.81 7.64
C LYS A 249 -12.75 15.53 7.42
N LEU A 250 -13.42 15.43 6.27
CA LEU A 250 -14.29 14.30 5.92
C LEU A 250 -13.62 13.33 4.93
N ALA A 251 -12.30 13.45 4.74
CA ALA A 251 -11.56 12.54 3.89
C ALA A 251 -11.74 11.09 4.38
N GLN A 252 -12.00 10.19 3.45
CA GLN A 252 -12.15 8.78 3.77
C GLN A 252 -10.90 8.26 4.46
N VAL A 253 -11.06 7.81 5.70
CA VAL A 253 -9.97 7.20 6.47
C VAL A 253 -9.68 5.80 5.94
N SER A 254 -8.40 5.44 5.92
CA SER A 254 -7.98 4.07 5.66
C SER A 254 -8.60 3.12 6.71
N PHE A 255 -8.86 1.87 6.31
CA PHE A 255 -9.20 0.81 7.27
C PHE A 255 -8.17 0.75 8.41
N TYR A 256 -8.65 0.46 9.62
CA TYR A 256 -7.78 0.20 10.76
C TYR A 256 -6.92 -1.04 10.51
N THR A 257 -5.77 -1.12 11.19
CA THR A 257 -4.81 -2.23 11.02
C THR A 257 -5.47 -3.58 11.28
N ASN A 258 -6.35 -3.70 12.28
CA ASN A 258 -7.11 -4.92 12.56
C ASN A 258 -7.98 -5.36 11.37
N THR A 259 -8.79 -4.43 10.82
CA THR A 259 -9.63 -4.70 9.66
C THR A 259 -8.80 -5.06 8.42
N LEU A 260 -7.65 -4.42 8.23
CA LEU A 260 -6.73 -4.79 7.16
C LEU A 260 -6.22 -6.22 7.34
N PHE A 261 -5.78 -6.58 8.55
CA PHE A 261 -5.31 -7.94 8.84
C PHE A 261 -6.38 -9.00 8.61
N GLN A 262 -7.62 -8.75 9.03
CA GLN A 262 -8.74 -9.66 8.77
C GLN A 262 -8.92 -9.90 7.26
N LYS A 263 -9.00 -8.83 6.47
CA LYS A 263 -9.13 -8.93 5.00
C LYS A 263 -7.95 -9.62 4.32
N TRP A 264 -6.72 -9.32 4.76
CA TRP A 264 -5.52 -9.96 4.24
C TRP A 264 -5.47 -11.46 4.57
N ASN A 265 -5.90 -11.84 5.77
CA ASN A 265 -5.99 -13.23 6.22
C ASN A 265 -7.10 -13.99 5.46
N GLU A 266 -8.27 -13.39 5.26
CA GLU A 266 -9.33 -13.97 4.42
C GLU A 266 -8.82 -14.25 3.01
N MET A 267 -8.15 -13.27 2.39
CA MET A 267 -7.58 -13.46 1.07
C MET A 267 -6.47 -14.51 1.05
N TYR A 268 -5.66 -14.61 2.13
CA TYR A 268 -4.68 -15.68 2.27
C TYR A 268 -5.35 -17.06 2.24
N ASN A 269 -6.40 -17.26 3.03
CA ASN A 269 -7.09 -18.54 3.14
C ASN A 269 -7.71 -18.98 1.80
N ILE A 270 -8.41 -18.06 1.12
CA ILE A 270 -8.99 -18.34 -0.22
C ILE A 270 -7.90 -18.77 -1.20
N GLN A 271 -6.79 -18.04 -1.24
CA GLN A 271 -5.70 -18.31 -2.16
C GLN A 271 -4.93 -19.60 -1.80
N TRP A 272 -4.88 -19.93 -0.51
CA TRP A 272 -4.28 -21.17 -0.02
C TRP A 272 -5.09 -22.39 -0.45
N GLU A 273 -6.41 -22.34 -0.31
CA GLU A 273 -7.33 -23.38 -0.78
C GLU A 273 -7.17 -23.59 -2.30
N GLU A 274 -7.20 -22.51 -3.09
CA GLU A 274 -6.97 -22.58 -4.54
C GLU A 274 -5.60 -23.19 -4.90
N TYR A 275 -4.56 -22.92 -4.11
CA TYR A 275 -3.22 -23.46 -4.32
C TYR A 275 -3.16 -24.97 -4.07
N LEU A 276 -3.81 -25.45 -3.00
CA LEU A 276 -3.90 -26.88 -2.68
C LEU A 276 -4.71 -27.64 -3.73
N GLU A 277 -5.82 -27.08 -4.20
CA GLU A 277 -6.63 -27.70 -5.27
C GLU A 277 -5.85 -27.86 -6.58
N LYS A 278 -5.01 -26.88 -6.93
CA LYS A 278 -4.24 -26.90 -8.18
C LYS A 278 -3.02 -27.84 -8.13
N LEU A 279 -2.44 -28.06 -6.95
CA LEU A 279 -1.17 -28.80 -6.80
C LEU A 279 -1.21 -29.85 -5.67
N PRO A 280 -2.19 -30.77 -5.62
CA PRO A 280 -2.46 -31.61 -4.44
C PRO A 280 -1.34 -32.59 -4.03
N ASN A 281 -0.35 -32.85 -4.91
CA ASN A 281 0.69 -33.86 -4.71
C ASN A 281 2.09 -33.27 -4.49
N ASP A 282 2.22 -31.95 -4.33
CA ASP A 282 3.51 -31.30 -4.07
C ASP A 282 3.83 -31.27 -2.57
N ASN A 283 5.11 -31.38 -2.21
CA ASN A 283 5.56 -31.05 -0.86
C ASN A 283 5.36 -29.53 -0.62
N HIS A 284 4.21 -29.18 -0.06
CA HIS A 284 3.82 -27.81 0.16
C HIS A 284 4.68 -27.16 1.25
N SER A 285 5.15 -25.95 0.98
CA SER A 285 5.74 -25.06 1.97
C SER A 285 5.14 -23.68 1.79
N GLU A 286 5.13 -22.89 2.87
CA GLU A 286 4.76 -21.48 2.80
C GLU A 286 5.57 -20.72 1.73
N ASN A 287 6.86 -21.04 1.57
CA ASN A 287 7.71 -20.46 0.56
C ASN A 287 7.31 -20.87 -0.87
N ASN A 288 6.87 -22.11 -1.08
CA ASN A 288 6.36 -22.55 -2.39
C ASN A 288 5.08 -21.79 -2.74
N PHE A 289 4.17 -21.62 -1.77
CA PHE A 289 2.98 -20.82 -1.95
C PHE A 289 3.27 -19.32 -2.15
N PHE A 290 4.22 -18.76 -1.41
CA PHE A 290 4.69 -17.40 -1.61
C PHE A 290 5.19 -17.19 -3.04
N LYS A 291 6.02 -18.12 -3.55
CA LYS A 291 6.53 -18.09 -4.93
C LYS A 291 5.42 -18.27 -5.96
N TYR A 292 4.40 -19.08 -5.65
CA TYR A 292 3.22 -19.23 -6.49
C TYR A 292 2.47 -17.89 -6.63
N LEU A 293 2.13 -17.25 -5.51
CA LEU A 293 1.38 -15.99 -5.52
C LEU A 293 2.15 -14.82 -6.15
N VAL A 294 3.46 -14.74 -5.96
CA VAL A 294 4.29 -13.65 -6.53
C VAL A 294 4.36 -13.69 -8.06
N LYS A 295 3.96 -14.81 -8.70
CA LYS A 295 3.82 -14.85 -10.16
C LYS A 295 2.65 -14.01 -10.66
N GLU A 296 1.59 -13.89 -9.88
CA GLU A 296 0.33 -13.25 -10.27
C GLU A 296 0.14 -11.89 -9.57
N LYS A 297 0.63 -11.77 -8.33
CA LYS A 297 0.39 -10.62 -7.45
C LYS A 297 1.68 -9.89 -7.10
N SER A 298 1.53 -8.66 -6.62
CA SER A 298 2.69 -7.87 -6.19
C SER A 298 3.35 -8.50 -4.95
N LYS A 299 4.68 -8.48 -4.89
CA LYS A 299 5.44 -9.01 -3.73
C LYS A 299 5.02 -8.39 -2.40
N THR A 300 4.66 -7.10 -2.40
CA THR A 300 4.21 -6.39 -1.19
C THR A 300 2.84 -6.89 -0.71
N GLU A 301 1.91 -7.11 -1.63
CA GLU A 301 0.59 -7.69 -1.34
C GLU A 301 0.72 -9.07 -0.70
N VAL A 302 1.50 -9.96 -1.33
CA VAL A 302 1.74 -11.31 -0.82
C VAL A 302 2.40 -11.26 0.56
N LYS A 303 3.41 -10.40 0.76
CA LYS A 303 4.02 -10.22 2.08
C LYS A 303 3.02 -9.79 3.15
N ASN A 304 2.12 -8.86 2.82
CA ASN A 304 1.10 -8.42 3.76
C ASN A 304 0.12 -9.54 4.12
N MET A 305 -0.23 -10.42 3.16
CA MET A 305 -1.08 -11.59 3.42
C MET A 305 -0.44 -12.55 4.42
N PHE A 306 0.83 -12.91 4.22
CA PHE A 306 1.56 -13.79 5.14
C PHE A 306 1.74 -13.15 6.51
N GLU A 307 2.22 -11.90 6.56
CA GLU A 307 2.43 -11.17 7.80
C GLU A 307 1.11 -11.07 8.61
N ALA A 308 0.01 -10.70 7.96
CA ALA A 308 -1.29 -10.60 8.61
C ALA A 308 -1.77 -11.95 9.16
N THR A 309 -1.60 -13.03 8.41
CA THR A 309 -2.04 -14.38 8.82
C THR A 309 -1.23 -14.89 10.01
N ILE A 310 0.10 -14.75 9.97
CA ILE A 310 0.99 -15.13 11.06
C ILE A 310 0.65 -14.34 12.33
N ILE A 311 0.55 -13.01 12.21
CA ILE A 311 0.21 -12.15 13.34
C ILE A 311 -1.17 -12.47 13.91
N LYS A 312 -2.17 -12.66 13.05
CA LYS A 312 -3.54 -12.95 13.49
C LYS A 312 -3.59 -14.26 14.25
N ASN A 313 -2.95 -15.32 13.73
CA ASN A 313 -2.91 -16.62 14.39
C ASN A 313 -2.21 -16.56 15.76
N ALA A 314 -1.07 -15.88 15.85
CA ALA A 314 -0.36 -15.70 17.11
C ALA A 314 -1.14 -14.82 18.10
N HIS A 315 -1.75 -13.72 17.63
CA HIS A 315 -2.53 -12.81 18.47
C HIS A 315 -3.80 -13.48 19.00
N ASP A 316 -4.50 -14.24 18.16
CA ASP A 316 -5.79 -14.85 18.49
C ASP A 316 -5.71 -15.84 19.66
N GLN A 317 -4.56 -16.50 19.83
CA GLN A 317 -4.27 -17.44 20.91
C GLN A 317 -3.56 -16.80 22.12
N SER A 318 -3.09 -15.55 21.98
CA SER A 318 -2.34 -14.85 23.02
C SER A 318 -3.23 -14.19 24.07
N ILE A 319 -2.69 -14.01 25.28
CA ILE A 319 -3.37 -13.25 26.34
C ILE A 319 -3.53 -11.77 25.99
N LEU A 320 -2.65 -11.23 25.13
CA LEU A 320 -2.66 -9.83 24.71
C LEU A 320 -3.93 -9.45 23.96
N LYS A 321 -4.64 -10.41 23.35
CA LYS A 321 -5.93 -10.19 22.70
C LYS A 321 -6.94 -9.47 23.57
N LYS A 322 -7.02 -9.85 24.86
CA LYS A 322 -7.95 -9.25 25.83
C LYS A 322 -7.67 -7.77 26.10
N TYR A 323 -6.44 -7.35 25.86
CA TYR A 323 -5.94 -6.00 26.12
C TYR A 323 -5.72 -5.18 24.84
N THR A 324 -6.11 -5.71 23.68
CA THR A 324 -5.88 -5.09 22.37
C THR A 324 -7.15 -4.49 21.80
N ALA A 325 -7.12 -3.20 21.53
CA ALA A 325 -8.17 -2.50 20.83
C ALA A 325 -8.32 -2.94 19.37
N GLU A 326 -9.56 -3.09 18.93
CA GLU A 326 -9.88 -3.31 17.52
C GLU A 326 -9.64 -2.05 16.67
N THR A 327 -9.82 -0.87 17.27
CA THR A 327 -9.53 0.42 16.62
C THR A 327 -8.23 1.02 17.15
N ASN A 328 -7.49 1.71 16.28
CA ASN A 328 -6.22 2.34 16.67
C ASN A 328 -6.38 3.52 17.66
N LYS A 329 -7.61 3.90 18.04
CA LYS A 329 -7.93 5.07 18.87
C LYS A 329 -8.74 4.75 20.12
N ASP A 330 -8.96 3.48 20.43
CA ASP A 330 -9.65 3.13 21.67
C ASP A 330 -8.74 3.41 22.86
N SER A 331 -9.10 4.42 23.66
CA SER A 331 -8.36 4.79 24.87
C SER A 331 -8.63 3.86 26.05
N ASN A 332 -9.60 2.94 25.92
CA ASN A 332 -10.01 2.05 27.00
C ASN A 332 -9.11 0.82 27.13
N LEU A 333 -8.27 0.57 26.13
CA LEU A 333 -7.34 -0.56 26.12
C LEU A 333 -5.90 -0.06 25.92
N PRO A 334 -4.91 -0.71 26.55
CA PRO A 334 -3.51 -0.29 26.50
C PRO A 334 -2.87 -0.51 25.13
N LEU A 335 -3.35 -1.49 24.36
CA LEU A 335 -2.72 -1.96 23.14
C LEU A 335 -3.59 -1.70 21.92
N SER A 336 -2.95 -1.56 20.76
CA SER A 336 -3.60 -1.62 19.46
C SER A 336 -2.84 -2.58 18.56
N GLN A 337 -3.52 -3.17 17.57
CA GLN A 337 -2.87 -4.03 16.58
C GLN A 337 -1.70 -3.32 15.86
N ASP A 338 -1.82 -2.02 15.59
CA ASP A 338 -0.74 -1.23 14.99
C ASP A 338 0.50 -1.14 15.88
N LEU A 339 0.31 -0.93 17.19
CA LEU A 339 1.42 -0.88 18.14
C LEU A 339 2.12 -2.24 18.21
N LEU A 340 1.36 -3.32 18.45
CA LEU A 340 1.88 -4.67 18.54
C LEU A 340 2.64 -5.11 17.29
N ARG A 341 2.10 -4.79 16.10
CA ARG A 341 2.78 -5.03 14.82
C ARG A 341 4.16 -4.38 14.75
N LYS A 342 4.26 -3.10 15.15
CA LYS A 342 5.51 -2.34 15.06
C LYS A 342 6.53 -2.71 16.13
N THR A 343 6.07 -3.29 17.24
CA THR A 343 6.88 -3.58 18.42
C THR A 343 6.98 -5.08 18.66
N ILE A 344 6.05 -5.65 19.42
CA ILE A 344 6.13 -7.01 19.94
C ILE A 344 6.24 -8.04 18.81
N PHE A 345 5.32 -8.06 17.86
CA PHE A 345 5.31 -9.07 16.79
C PHE A 345 6.56 -9.00 15.93
N LYS A 346 6.98 -7.80 15.53
CA LYS A 346 8.21 -7.59 14.74
C LYS A 346 9.47 -8.08 15.45
N HIS A 347 9.54 -7.98 16.78
CA HIS A 347 10.72 -8.35 17.55
C HIS A 347 10.71 -9.80 18.04
N THR A 348 9.63 -10.56 17.82
CA THR A 348 9.45 -11.91 18.39
C THR A 348 9.12 -12.96 17.31
N LEU A 349 8.23 -12.66 16.37
CA LEU A 349 7.72 -13.60 15.36
C LEU A 349 8.57 -13.59 14.08
N PHE A 350 8.62 -14.74 13.42
CA PHE A 350 9.16 -14.96 12.09
C PHE A 350 8.09 -14.65 11.03
N LEU A 351 8.03 -13.38 10.64
CA LEU A 351 7.02 -12.86 9.70
C LEU A 351 7.29 -13.19 8.21
N ASN A 352 8.26 -14.05 7.92
CA ASN A 352 8.60 -14.48 6.57
C ASN A 352 8.01 -15.87 6.29
N PRO A 353 7.76 -16.21 5.01
CA PRO A 353 7.30 -17.53 4.63
C PRO A 353 8.34 -18.62 4.96
N ALA A 354 7.92 -19.67 5.65
CA ALA A 354 8.76 -20.80 6.00
C ALA A 354 9.18 -21.63 4.78
N ILE A 355 10.45 -22.06 4.76
CA ILE A 355 10.99 -22.92 3.70
C ILE A 355 10.66 -24.39 3.94
N ALA A 356 10.51 -24.77 5.21
CA ALA A 356 10.19 -26.13 5.61
C ALA A 356 8.88 -26.61 4.96
N THR A 357 8.83 -27.90 4.64
CA THR A 357 7.60 -28.55 4.20
C THR A 357 6.63 -28.60 5.38
N ILE A 358 5.36 -28.32 5.10
CA ILE A 358 4.30 -28.33 6.10
C ILE A 358 4.26 -29.70 6.78
N ASP A 359 4.04 -29.70 8.09
CA ASP A 359 4.01 -30.89 8.96
C ASP A 359 5.33 -31.69 9.02
N SER A 360 6.44 -31.15 8.51
CA SER A 360 7.76 -31.75 8.70
C SER A 360 8.36 -31.38 10.07
N ASP A 361 9.34 -32.15 10.55
CA ASP A 361 10.07 -31.87 11.81
C ASP A 361 10.76 -30.49 11.84
N HIS A 362 10.93 -29.86 10.68
CA HIS A 362 11.57 -28.55 10.51
C HIS A 362 10.53 -27.42 10.35
N ASP A 363 9.24 -27.76 10.31
CA ASP A 363 8.15 -26.80 10.40
C ASP A 363 7.87 -26.49 11.87
N HIS A 364 8.18 -25.27 12.26
CA HIS A 364 8.00 -24.80 13.62
C HIS A 364 6.92 -23.73 13.71
N ARG A 365 6.00 -23.64 12.73
CA ARG A 365 4.96 -22.60 12.73
C ARG A 365 3.97 -22.77 13.88
N ASP A 366 3.61 -24.00 14.22
CA ASP A 366 2.73 -24.26 15.36
C ASP A 366 3.46 -24.08 16.69
N HIS A 367 4.69 -24.58 16.79
CA HIS A 367 5.56 -24.30 17.93
C HIS A 367 5.81 -22.80 18.14
N GLU A 368 5.88 -22.00 17.06
CA GLU A 368 6.00 -20.54 17.15
C GLU A 368 4.77 -19.89 17.80
N LYS A 369 3.57 -20.36 17.45
CA LYS A 369 2.32 -19.88 18.05
C LYS A 369 2.31 -20.20 19.55
N GLU A 370 2.67 -21.41 19.93
CA GLU A 370 2.77 -21.85 21.33
C GLU A 370 3.84 -21.06 22.10
N ASN A 371 5.03 -20.91 21.51
CA ASN A 371 6.11 -20.10 22.07
C ASN A 371 5.67 -18.65 22.27
N PHE A 372 4.95 -18.07 21.31
CA PHE A 372 4.39 -16.74 21.46
C PHE A 372 3.31 -16.67 22.54
N GLN A 373 2.48 -17.70 22.69
CA GLN A 373 1.50 -17.78 23.77
C GLN A 373 2.19 -17.76 25.14
N ILE A 374 3.22 -18.59 25.34
CA ILE A 374 4.03 -18.62 26.58
C ILE A 374 4.70 -17.26 26.81
N PHE A 375 5.39 -16.73 25.80
CA PHE A 375 6.03 -15.42 25.85
C PHE A 375 5.05 -14.31 26.23
N SER A 376 3.88 -14.28 25.58
CA SER A 376 2.86 -13.25 25.80
C SER A 376 2.28 -13.30 27.21
N LYS A 377 2.15 -14.50 27.78
CA LYS A 377 1.71 -14.71 29.17
C LYS A 377 2.72 -14.13 30.15
N ILE A 378 4.00 -14.49 30.00
CA ILE A 378 5.06 -13.98 30.88
C ILE A 378 5.20 -12.46 30.73
N LEU A 379 5.12 -11.95 29.50
CA LEU A 379 5.15 -10.51 29.25
C LEU A 379 3.99 -9.78 29.95
N ALA A 380 2.77 -10.30 29.87
CA ALA A 380 1.63 -9.71 30.56
C ALA A 380 1.77 -9.74 32.08
N GLU A 381 2.25 -10.86 32.64
CA GLU A 381 2.51 -11.04 34.07
C GLU A 381 3.58 -10.07 34.59
N GLU A 382 4.78 -10.07 33.99
CA GLU A 382 5.92 -9.28 34.50
C GLU A 382 5.74 -7.77 34.28
N SER A 383 4.94 -7.36 33.30
CA SER A 383 4.62 -5.94 33.05
C SER A 383 3.43 -5.41 33.85
N GLY A 384 2.72 -6.28 34.59
CA GLY A 384 1.49 -5.92 35.30
C GLY A 384 0.37 -5.43 34.38
N LEU A 385 0.23 -6.01 33.19
CA LEU A 385 -0.74 -5.57 32.18
C LEU A 385 -2.20 -5.67 32.67
N ASP A 386 -2.49 -6.64 33.52
CA ASP A 386 -3.78 -6.82 34.19
C ASP A 386 -4.14 -5.67 35.15
N LYS A 387 -3.13 -4.99 35.69
CA LYS A 387 -3.28 -3.84 36.58
C LYS A 387 -3.40 -2.51 35.83
N TRP A 388 -3.31 -2.53 34.50
CA TRP A 388 -3.43 -1.32 33.70
C TRP A 388 -4.83 -0.70 33.85
N SER A 389 -4.89 0.61 34.09
CA SER A 389 -6.13 1.36 34.16
C SER A 389 -6.11 2.58 33.23
N GLN A 390 -7.26 2.93 32.65
CA GLN A 390 -7.38 4.12 31.81
C GLN A 390 -7.35 5.43 32.63
N ASN A 391 -7.75 5.36 33.91
CA ASN A 391 -7.93 6.54 34.73
C ASN A 391 -6.58 7.24 35.00
N LYS A 392 -6.38 8.39 34.37
CA LYS A 392 -5.13 9.14 34.50
C LYS A 392 -4.84 9.61 35.94
N LYS A 393 -5.89 9.77 36.74
CA LYS A 393 -5.84 10.20 38.14
C LYS A 393 -5.80 9.05 39.14
N ASP A 394 -5.69 7.81 38.65
CA ASP A 394 -5.52 6.65 39.52
C ASP A 394 -4.21 6.81 40.31
N THR A 395 -4.33 6.78 41.64
CA THR A 395 -3.21 6.89 42.58
C THR A 395 -2.63 5.54 42.95
N ASN A 396 -3.20 4.43 42.44
CA ASN A 396 -2.60 3.12 42.62
C ASN A 396 -1.26 3.05 41.86
N ILE A 397 -0.17 2.83 42.61
CA ILE A 397 1.20 2.78 42.11
C ILE A 397 1.33 1.76 40.97
N ASP A 398 0.72 0.59 41.13
CA ASP A 398 0.77 -0.47 40.13
C ASP A 398 0.09 -0.07 38.81
N ALA A 399 -1.03 0.65 38.89
CA ALA A 399 -1.76 1.11 37.71
C ALA A 399 -1.02 2.24 36.98
N VAL A 400 -0.36 3.13 37.71
CA VAL A 400 0.52 4.16 37.15
C VAL A 400 1.72 3.52 36.45
N LYS A 401 2.36 2.54 37.10
CA LYS A 401 3.48 1.77 36.55
C LYS A 401 3.09 1.06 35.26
N ALA A 402 2.00 0.30 35.27
CA ALA A 402 1.49 -0.38 34.08
C ALA A 402 1.18 0.60 32.95
N ARG A 403 0.58 1.77 33.25
CA ARG A 403 0.35 2.83 32.25
C ARG A 403 1.63 3.34 31.61
N ARG A 404 2.69 3.55 32.39
CA ARG A 404 3.98 4.03 31.88
C ARG A 404 4.68 2.98 31.02
N ILE A 405 4.69 1.72 31.47
CA ILE A 405 5.29 0.61 30.72
C ILE A 405 4.60 0.45 29.35
N TRP A 406 3.27 0.46 29.34
CA TRP A 406 2.46 0.25 28.15
C TRP A 406 2.15 1.53 27.36
N HIS A 407 2.71 2.68 27.77
CA HIS A 407 2.61 3.91 26.99
C HIS A 407 3.31 3.74 25.64
N LYS A 408 2.70 4.25 24.55
CA LYS A 408 3.21 4.10 23.18
C LYS A 408 4.70 4.42 23.03
N GLY A 409 5.17 5.53 23.62
CA GLY A 409 6.58 5.94 23.59
C GLY A 409 7.52 4.95 24.29
N SER A 410 7.10 4.43 25.44
CA SER A 410 7.81 3.39 26.20
C SER A 410 7.91 2.10 25.42
N VAL A 411 6.77 1.58 24.91
CA VAL A 411 6.74 0.32 24.17
C VAL A 411 7.64 0.37 22.94
N LEU A 412 7.64 1.48 22.20
CA LEU A 412 8.54 1.67 21.05
C LEU A 412 10.03 1.67 21.44
N THR A 413 10.34 2.03 22.69
CA THR A 413 11.71 2.15 23.21
C THR A 413 12.22 0.84 23.83
N TRP A 414 11.41 0.15 24.65
CA TRP A 414 11.83 -1.12 25.27
C TRP A 414 11.60 -2.34 24.37
N SER A 415 10.67 -2.32 23.41
CA SER A 415 10.41 -3.51 22.59
C SER A 415 11.60 -4.03 21.79
N PRO A 416 12.55 -3.19 21.29
CA PRO A 416 13.78 -3.69 20.68
C PRO A 416 14.62 -4.55 21.64
N TYR A 417 14.55 -4.31 22.94
CA TYR A 417 15.25 -5.13 23.93
C TYR A 417 14.71 -6.56 23.98
N LEU A 418 13.43 -6.80 23.63
CA LEU A 418 12.89 -8.16 23.50
C LEU A 418 13.67 -8.98 22.48
N SER A 419 14.02 -8.37 21.34
CA SER A 419 14.82 -9.03 20.31
C SER A 419 16.19 -9.42 20.86
N ALA A 420 16.84 -8.55 21.63
CA ALA A 420 18.14 -8.81 22.22
C ALA A 420 18.07 -9.87 23.32
N MET A 421 17.03 -9.84 24.16
CA MET A 421 16.76 -10.84 25.20
C MET A 421 16.60 -12.23 24.59
N ILE A 422 15.74 -12.35 23.58
CA ILE A 422 15.47 -13.63 22.90
C ILE A 422 16.73 -14.16 22.22
N ASN A 423 17.51 -13.29 21.58
CA ASN A 423 18.78 -13.68 20.98
C ASN A 423 19.78 -14.18 22.03
N ALA A 424 19.82 -13.58 23.22
CA ALA A 424 20.72 -14.00 24.30
C ALA A 424 20.30 -15.34 24.91
N ILE A 425 19.01 -15.49 25.28
CA ILE A 425 18.44 -16.71 25.88
C ILE A 425 18.71 -17.91 24.98
N PHE A 426 18.40 -17.76 23.70
CA PHE A 426 18.56 -18.83 22.74
C PHE A 426 19.93 -18.89 22.03
N LYS A 427 20.88 -18.03 22.44
CA LYS A 427 22.24 -18.01 21.88
C LYS A 427 22.27 -17.89 20.35
N LEU A 428 21.48 -16.94 19.81
CA LEU A 428 21.33 -16.68 18.38
C LEU A 428 22.37 -15.67 17.90
N PHE A 429 23.44 -16.19 17.31
CA PHE A 429 24.57 -15.36 16.86
C PHE A 429 24.47 -14.97 15.39
N ASP A 430 23.97 -15.84 14.53
CA ASP A 430 23.84 -15.57 13.10
C ASP A 430 22.49 -14.93 12.74
N LYS A 431 22.48 -14.22 11.61
CA LYS A 431 21.33 -13.45 11.18
C LYS A 431 20.11 -14.30 10.83
N ASP A 432 20.29 -15.51 10.28
CA ASP A 432 19.17 -16.37 9.88
C ASP A 432 18.44 -16.89 11.13
N SER A 433 19.20 -17.34 12.12
CA SER A 433 18.68 -17.76 13.42
C SER A 433 18.03 -16.59 14.18
N GLN A 434 18.60 -15.39 14.10
CA GLN A 434 18.01 -14.18 14.69
C GLN A 434 16.72 -13.74 13.98
N ASP A 435 16.50 -14.07 12.72
CA ASP A 435 15.22 -13.83 12.06
C ASP A 435 14.17 -14.86 12.51
N LYS A 436 14.59 -16.11 12.78
CA LYS A 436 13.74 -17.23 13.26
C LYS A 436 13.72 -17.33 14.80
N LYS A 437 13.35 -16.24 15.45
CA LYS A 437 13.28 -16.16 16.92
C LYS A 437 12.33 -17.17 17.53
N LEU A 438 11.03 -16.92 17.59
CA LEU A 438 10.11 -17.90 18.20
C LEU A 438 9.77 -19.08 17.28
N TYR A 439 10.12 -19.00 15.99
CA TYR A 439 10.07 -20.11 15.04
C TYR A 439 11.14 -21.17 15.34
N ARG A 440 10.84 -22.03 16.31
CA ARG A 440 11.68 -23.13 16.81
C ARG A 440 10.85 -24.08 17.67
N ASN A 441 11.48 -25.15 18.16
CA ASN A 441 10.90 -26.03 19.18
C ASN A 441 10.40 -25.27 20.42
N ILE A 442 9.49 -25.88 21.17
CA ILE A 442 8.89 -25.29 22.36
C ILE A 442 9.98 -24.89 23.37
N MET A 443 9.85 -23.70 23.96
CA MET A 443 10.75 -23.20 24.99
C MET A 443 10.84 -24.17 26.17
N SER A 444 12.07 -24.46 26.59
CA SER A 444 12.36 -25.19 27.81
C SER A 444 12.02 -24.37 29.07
N GLU A 445 11.92 -25.07 30.20
CA GLU A 445 11.71 -24.41 31.51
C GLU A 445 12.87 -23.45 31.87
N SER A 446 14.10 -23.80 31.51
CA SER A 446 15.27 -22.94 31.73
C SER A 446 15.19 -21.65 30.93
N GLU A 447 14.82 -21.73 29.64
CA GLU A 447 14.68 -20.55 28.78
C GLU A 447 13.51 -19.67 29.23
N THR A 448 12.41 -20.29 29.65
CA THR A 448 11.25 -19.60 30.23
C THR A 448 11.60 -18.86 31.52
N THR A 449 12.43 -19.47 32.38
CA THR A 449 12.91 -18.85 33.62
C THR A 449 13.83 -17.68 33.34
N GLU A 450 14.74 -17.81 32.36
CA GLU A 450 15.64 -16.73 31.95
C GLU A 450 14.87 -15.56 31.31
N LEU A 451 13.87 -15.85 30.48
CA LEU A 451 12.97 -14.84 29.92
C LEU A 451 12.26 -14.05 31.04
N ARG A 452 11.71 -14.78 32.03
CA ARG A 452 11.06 -14.15 33.18
C ARG A 452 12.04 -13.25 33.94
N LEU A 453 13.27 -13.70 34.17
CA LEU A 453 14.31 -12.91 34.83
C LEU A 453 14.61 -11.60 34.08
N PHE A 454 14.78 -11.65 32.75
CA PHE A 454 15.06 -10.45 31.95
C PHE A 454 13.89 -9.47 31.93
N LEU A 455 12.67 -9.95 31.76
CA LEU A 455 11.47 -9.11 31.78
C LEU A 455 11.22 -8.51 33.17
N ASN A 456 11.45 -9.29 34.23
CA ASN A 456 11.36 -8.82 35.60
C ASN A 456 12.32 -7.65 35.85
N ARG A 457 13.59 -7.76 35.42
CA ARG A 457 14.56 -6.66 35.52
C ARG A 457 14.14 -5.43 34.74
N LEU A 458 13.60 -5.61 33.53
CA LEU A 458 13.11 -4.50 32.71
C LEU A 458 11.96 -3.75 33.40
N PHE A 459 10.95 -4.47 33.89
CA PHE A 459 9.71 -3.87 34.38
C PHE A 459 9.73 -3.53 35.88
N ASN A 460 10.64 -4.11 36.67
CA ASN A 460 10.89 -3.70 38.06
C ASN A 460 12.04 -2.72 38.22
N HIS A 461 12.54 -2.14 37.12
CA HIS A 461 13.52 -1.07 37.19
C HIS A 461 12.95 0.16 37.93
N PRO A 462 13.72 0.79 38.84
CA PRO A 462 13.25 1.93 39.65
C PRO A 462 12.72 3.12 38.84
N PHE A 463 13.10 3.23 37.56
CA PHE A 463 12.57 4.24 36.63
C PHE A 463 11.04 4.27 36.59
N TRP A 464 10.38 3.11 36.65
CA TRP A 464 8.92 3.05 36.50
C TRP A 464 8.16 3.58 37.71
N ASP A 465 8.80 3.52 38.89
CA ASP A 465 8.21 3.86 40.18
C ASP A 465 8.45 5.34 40.57
N GLN A 466 9.11 6.13 39.72
CA GLN A 466 9.44 7.54 40.01
C GLN A 466 8.21 8.45 39.94
N ASN A 467 7.87 9.14 41.04
CA ASN A 467 6.77 10.12 41.05
C ASN A 467 7.18 11.47 40.43
N ASP A 468 7.51 11.48 39.15
CA ASP A 468 7.86 12.69 38.40
C ASP A 468 6.93 12.89 37.17
N GLU A 469 6.13 13.96 37.20
CA GLU A 469 5.22 14.33 36.10
C GLU A 469 5.97 14.69 34.80
N THR A 470 7.25 15.04 34.87
CA THR A 470 8.07 15.34 33.69
C THR A 470 8.32 14.08 32.86
N ILE A 471 8.43 12.90 33.49
CA ILE A 471 8.54 11.61 32.81
C ILE A 471 7.27 11.34 32.03
N ASP A 472 6.10 11.51 32.66
CA ASP A 472 4.80 11.27 32.00
C ASP A 472 4.59 12.19 30.80
N LYS A 473 5.03 13.46 30.88
CA LYS A 473 5.04 14.38 29.74
C LYS A 473 6.02 13.93 28.66
N ALA A 474 7.22 13.52 29.02
CA ALA A 474 8.23 13.12 28.05
C ALA A 474 7.87 11.80 27.33
N LEU A 475 7.14 10.89 27.98
CA LEU A 475 6.61 9.68 27.33
C LEU A 475 5.67 9.98 26.16
N THR A 476 5.00 11.14 26.15
CA THR A 476 4.18 11.59 25.00
C THR A 476 5.01 12.01 23.80
N ALA A 477 6.25 12.47 24.01
CA ALA A 477 7.21 12.82 22.98
C ALA A 477 8.11 11.62 22.68
N ALA A 478 7.67 10.73 21.78
CA ALA A 478 8.33 9.44 21.49
C ALA A 478 9.84 9.54 21.17
N THR A 479 10.33 10.69 20.67
CA THR A 479 11.75 10.91 20.36
C THR A 479 12.63 11.15 21.59
N ALA A 480 12.07 11.53 22.73
CA ALA A 480 12.81 11.85 23.96
C ALA A 480 12.99 10.62 24.87
N VAL A 481 12.18 9.58 24.70
CA VAL A 481 12.14 8.40 25.59
C VAL A 481 13.44 7.59 25.59
N PRO A 482 14.12 7.34 24.46
CA PRO A 482 15.41 6.63 24.46
C PRO A 482 16.49 7.33 25.30
N ALA A 483 16.60 8.65 25.20
CA ALA A 483 17.57 9.43 25.97
C ALA A 483 17.29 9.37 27.48
N LEU A 484 16.00 9.33 27.87
CA LEU A 484 15.62 9.15 29.26
C LEU A 484 16.02 7.77 29.79
N PHE A 485 15.82 6.72 28.99
CA PHE A 485 16.22 5.37 29.38
C PHE A 485 17.73 5.28 29.60
N GLU A 486 18.52 5.88 28.70
CA GLU A 486 19.97 5.96 28.85
C GLU A 486 20.39 6.75 30.10
N GLN A 487 19.78 7.92 30.34
CA GLN A 487 20.04 8.74 31.51
C GLN A 487 19.77 7.96 32.83
N HIS A 488 18.73 7.14 32.84
CA HIS A 488 18.37 6.31 33.99
C HIS A 488 19.02 4.91 33.97
N ARG A 489 19.98 4.66 33.06
CA ARG A 489 20.69 3.37 32.90
C ARG A 489 19.78 2.16 32.63
N LEU A 490 18.57 2.39 32.13
CA LEU A 490 17.67 1.35 31.67
C LEU A 490 18.06 0.95 30.24
N ASN A 491 19.07 0.10 30.12
CA ASN A 491 19.60 -0.41 28.85
C ASN A 491 19.70 -1.95 28.86
N PHE A 492 20.05 -2.54 27.72
CA PHE A 492 20.15 -4.00 27.61
C PHE A 492 21.22 -4.61 28.53
N THR A 493 22.34 -3.91 28.76
CA THR A 493 23.40 -4.37 29.69
C THR A 493 22.86 -4.54 31.11
N TYR A 494 22.05 -3.60 31.58
CA TYR A 494 21.36 -3.70 32.87
C TYR A 494 20.42 -4.91 32.88
N ILE A 495 19.64 -5.11 31.84
CA ILE A 495 18.69 -6.23 31.76
C ILE A 495 19.43 -7.58 31.82
N GLN A 496 20.57 -7.70 31.14
CA GLN A 496 21.36 -8.92 31.11
C GLN A 496 22.10 -9.18 32.44
N THR A 497 22.64 -8.14 33.09
CA THR A 497 23.56 -8.30 34.24
C THR A 497 22.96 -7.95 35.59
N GLY A 498 21.86 -7.18 35.61
CA GLY A 498 21.27 -6.57 36.80
C GLY A 498 22.11 -5.43 37.39
N LYS A 499 23.14 -4.94 36.68
CA LYS A 499 24.10 -3.93 37.15
C LYS A 499 24.12 -2.68 36.27
#